data_AF-A0A524G8K1-F1
#
_entry.id   AF-A0A524G8K1-F1
#
_cell.length_a   1.000
_cell.length_b   1.000
_cell.length_c   1.000
_cell.angle_alpha   90.00
_cell.angle_beta   90.00
_cell.angle_gamma   90.00
#
_symmetry.space_group_name_H-M   'P 1'
#
loop_
_entity.id
_entity.type
_entity.pdbx_description
1 polymer ?
#
loop_
_entity_poly.entity_id
_entity_poly.type
_entity_poly.pdbx_seq_one_letter_code
_entity_poly.pdbx_strand_id
1 'polypeptide(L)'
;MSTHNDASRTTTIPKVSITVYGGKRQQVGESAKRLIGISDDEYYGTWINLGIMRRLGFLFEGGVESAGGLGEIICMFAVLIIVLAMFTLWNIAVVFLVVAVLTLLSGGAAMKFIRAVYIIAPLSNLDKSQVDEFVAEQVSLGRFVRIEGSSKDMNILTQKISAATLTFRTGIQFALVVASVFLVIQVIYFLMMNHWLSGLNPATQTLEIQVLTYFGLLFLFGVILMDVGVFMRSRSAKRLKV
;
A
#
# COMPACT_ATOMS: atom_id res chain seq x y z
N MET A 1 2.40 -12.93 -47.99
CA MET A 1 3.52 -12.14 -47.46
C MET A 1 2.98 -11.36 -46.27
N SER A 2 3.17 -11.88 -45.05
CA SER A 2 2.60 -11.32 -43.82
C SER A 2 3.56 -10.34 -43.18
N THR A 3 3.14 -9.09 -43.03
CA THR A 3 3.82 -8.13 -42.16
C THR A 3 3.09 -8.09 -40.82
N HIS A 4 3.84 -8.45 -39.77
CA HIS A 4 3.54 -8.14 -38.38
C HIS A 4 3.08 -6.69 -38.24
N ASN A 5 2.06 -6.46 -37.43
CA ASN A 5 1.95 -5.21 -36.72
C ASN A 5 1.64 -5.52 -35.25
N ASP A 6 2.62 -5.17 -34.44
CA ASP A 6 2.68 -5.37 -33.01
C ASP A 6 1.41 -4.87 -32.33
N ALA A 7 0.81 -5.79 -31.59
CA ALA A 7 -0.23 -5.47 -30.65
C ALA A 7 0.26 -4.37 -29.70
N SER A 8 -0.51 -3.28 -29.68
CA SER A 8 -0.62 -2.34 -28.57
C SER A 8 -0.40 -3.08 -27.25
N ARG A 9 0.80 -2.92 -26.68
CA ARG A 9 1.12 -3.37 -25.33
C ARG A 9 0.47 -2.40 -24.37
N THR A 10 -0.86 -2.51 -24.22
CA THR A 10 -1.50 -2.18 -22.98
C THR A 10 -0.91 -3.12 -21.92
N THR A 11 0.04 -2.62 -21.13
CA THR A 11 0.52 -3.28 -19.92
C THR A 11 -0.57 -3.25 -18.85
N THR A 12 -1.70 -3.92 -19.14
CA THR A 12 -2.66 -4.33 -18.14
C THR A 12 -1.98 -5.35 -17.26
N ILE A 13 -1.44 -4.89 -16.13
CA ILE A 13 -1.00 -5.75 -15.04
C ILE A 13 -2.15 -6.75 -14.80
N PRO A 14 -1.93 -8.06 -14.99
CA PRO A 14 -3.04 -8.98 -14.93
C PRO A 14 -3.59 -9.02 -13.51
N LYS A 15 -4.89 -9.33 -13.38
CA LYS A 15 -5.62 -9.25 -12.13
C LYS A 15 -4.95 -10.12 -11.08
N VAL A 16 -4.30 -9.49 -10.10
CA VAL A 16 -3.63 -10.18 -9.00
C VAL A 16 -4.64 -11.05 -8.28
N SER A 17 -4.28 -12.31 -8.04
CA SER A 17 -5.15 -13.27 -7.36
C SER A 17 -4.78 -13.42 -5.89
N ILE A 18 -3.48 -13.41 -5.58
CA ILE A 18 -2.98 -13.57 -4.20
C ILE A 18 -1.86 -12.56 -3.95
N THR A 19 -1.92 -11.88 -2.80
CA THR A 19 -0.87 -10.98 -2.33
C THR A 19 -0.35 -11.45 -0.98
N VAL A 20 0.96 -11.63 -0.87
CA VAL A 20 1.65 -12.00 0.37
C VAL A 20 2.52 -10.85 0.84
N TYR A 21 2.29 -10.36 2.06
CA TYR A 21 3.09 -9.30 2.69
C TYR A 21 4.11 -9.86 3.68
N GLY A 22 5.32 -9.32 3.65
CA GLY A 22 6.41 -9.63 4.59
C GLY A 22 7.32 -10.79 4.19
N GLY A 23 7.13 -11.37 2.99
CA GLY A 23 7.99 -12.43 2.45
C GLY A 23 8.99 -11.93 1.41
N LYS A 24 10.17 -12.57 1.31
CA LYS A 24 11.09 -12.36 0.19
C LYS A 24 10.53 -13.03 -1.07
N ARG A 25 10.75 -12.43 -2.26
CA ARG A 25 10.30 -12.98 -3.56
C ARG A 25 10.69 -14.46 -3.73
N GLN A 26 11.94 -14.80 -3.46
CA GLN A 26 12.45 -16.17 -3.57
C GLN A 26 11.68 -17.14 -2.67
N GLN A 27 11.54 -16.81 -1.38
CA GLN A 27 10.88 -17.68 -0.40
C GLN A 27 9.38 -17.87 -0.67
N VAL A 28 8.68 -16.82 -1.11
CA VAL A 28 7.26 -16.93 -1.46
C VAL A 28 7.08 -17.64 -2.80
N GLY A 29 7.97 -17.36 -3.76
CA GLY A 29 7.98 -18.00 -5.07
C GLY A 29 8.23 -19.51 -4.99
N GLU A 30 9.21 -19.94 -4.21
CA GLU A 30 9.49 -21.37 -3.98
C GLU A 30 8.31 -22.09 -3.33
N SER A 31 7.69 -21.52 -2.28
CA SER A 31 6.47 -22.07 -1.68
C SER A 31 5.31 -22.14 -2.69
N ALA A 32 5.13 -21.10 -3.50
CA ALA A 32 4.03 -21.03 -4.46
C ALA A 32 4.22 -22.02 -5.62
N LYS A 33 5.45 -22.20 -6.12
CA LYS A 33 5.81 -23.24 -7.09
C LYS A 33 5.52 -24.63 -6.56
N ARG A 34 5.95 -24.91 -5.32
CA ARG A 34 5.81 -26.23 -4.70
C ARG A 34 4.36 -26.60 -4.41
N LEU A 35 3.57 -25.66 -3.90
CA LEU A 35 2.22 -25.95 -3.41
C LEU A 35 1.12 -25.69 -4.44
N ILE A 36 1.25 -24.60 -5.21
CA ILE A 36 0.20 -24.15 -6.13
C ILE A 36 0.60 -24.36 -7.61
N GLY A 37 1.84 -24.81 -7.88
CA GLY A 37 2.27 -25.20 -9.22
C GLY A 37 2.47 -24.04 -10.20
N ILE A 38 2.72 -22.81 -9.71
CA ILE A 38 2.92 -21.64 -10.58
C ILE A 38 4.34 -21.56 -11.17
N SER A 39 4.47 -20.88 -12.30
CA SER A 39 5.75 -20.61 -12.99
C SER A 39 6.44 -19.32 -12.49
N ASP A 40 7.71 -19.11 -12.87
CA ASP A 40 8.49 -17.91 -12.48
C ASP A 40 7.91 -16.58 -12.98
N ASP A 41 7.14 -16.63 -14.05
CA ASP A 41 6.56 -15.47 -14.71
C ASP A 41 5.21 -15.07 -14.10
N GLU A 42 4.64 -15.94 -13.26
CA GLU A 42 3.32 -15.75 -12.64
C GLU A 42 3.38 -15.11 -11.25
N TYR A 43 4.56 -14.69 -10.79
CA TYR A 43 4.71 -13.91 -9.57
C TYR A 43 5.82 -12.86 -9.65
N TYR A 44 5.58 -11.72 -9.00
CA TYR A 44 6.59 -10.66 -8.85
C TYR A 44 6.63 -10.16 -7.41
N GLY A 45 7.83 -9.79 -6.97
CA GLY A 45 8.06 -9.18 -5.67
C GLY A 45 8.36 -7.70 -5.81
N THR A 46 7.84 -6.90 -4.88
CA THR A 46 8.11 -5.46 -4.84
C THR A 46 8.94 -5.11 -3.62
N TRP A 47 9.98 -4.30 -3.82
CA TRP A 47 10.81 -3.77 -2.72
C TRP A 47 10.03 -2.79 -1.82
N ILE A 48 9.11 -2.02 -2.43
CA ILE A 48 8.11 -1.17 -1.80
C ILE A 48 6.76 -1.53 -2.43
N ASN A 49 5.74 -1.76 -1.62
CA ASN A 49 4.39 -2.10 -2.04
C ASN A 49 3.83 -1.03 -3.01
N LEU A 50 3.90 -1.32 -4.31
CA LEU A 50 3.50 -0.43 -5.41
C LEU A 50 2.02 0.00 -5.34
N GLY A 51 1.18 -0.78 -4.66
CA GLY A 51 -0.21 -0.42 -4.42
C GLY A 51 -0.40 0.81 -3.51
N ILE A 52 0.62 1.17 -2.71
CA ILE A 52 0.66 2.41 -1.92
C ILE A 52 1.01 3.58 -2.83
N MET A 53 2.08 3.46 -3.62
CA MET A 53 2.53 4.52 -4.52
C MET A 53 1.49 4.86 -5.59
N ARG A 54 0.85 3.84 -6.20
CA ARG A 54 -0.15 4.05 -7.25
C ARG A 54 -1.45 4.67 -6.74
N ARG A 55 -1.87 4.37 -5.49
CA ARG A 55 -3.07 4.97 -4.88
C ARG A 55 -2.83 6.35 -4.27
N LEU A 56 -1.60 6.65 -3.87
CA LEU A 56 -1.18 7.98 -3.41
C LEU A 56 -0.79 8.91 -4.58
N GLY A 57 -1.04 8.52 -5.83
CA GLY A 57 -0.82 9.38 -7.00
C GLY A 57 0.64 9.58 -7.40
N PHE A 58 1.60 8.84 -6.82
CA PHE A 58 3.03 8.99 -7.15
C PHE A 58 3.38 8.64 -8.60
N LEU A 59 2.53 7.84 -9.25
CA LEU A 59 2.59 7.58 -10.68
C LEU A 59 1.60 8.51 -11.37
N PHE A 60 1.95 9.78 -11.49
CA PHE A 60 1.31 10.64 -12.48
C PHE A 60 1.71 10.13 -13.87
N GLU A 61 0.90 9.23 -14.44
CA GLU A 61 0.79 9.05 -15.89
C GLU A 61 0.07 10.30 -16.44
N GLY A 62 0.80 11.41 -16.48
CA GLY A 62 0.32 12.70 -16.97
C GLY A 62 1.20 13.13 -18.13
N GLY A 63 0.87 12.66 -19.34
CA GLY A 63 1.39 13.25 -20.56
C GLY A 63 0.90 14.70 -20.64
N VAL A 64 1.84 15.64 -20.67
CA VAL A 64 1.54 17.05 -20.93
C VAL A 64 1.47 17.22 -22.44
N GLU A 65 0.26 17.33 -22.98
CA GLU A 65 0.04 17.73 -24.36
C GLU A 65 0.32 19.23 -24.52
N SER A 66 1.02 19.52 -25.61
CA SER A 66 1.60 20.78 -26.02
C SER A 66 0.59 21.91 -26.18
N ALA A 67 0.85 23.06 -25.55
CA ALA A 67 0.32 24.36 -25.95
C ALA A 67 1.40 25.47 -25.87
N GLY A 68 1.95 25.79 -27.05
CA GLY A 68 2.62 27.02 -27.54
C GLY A 68 3.32 28.02 -26.61
N GLY A 69 4.65 28.18 -26.79
CA GLY A 69 5.48 29.32 -26.32
C GLY A 69 6.86 28.93 -25.74
N LEU A 70 7.82 28.53 -26.57
CA LEU A 70 9.01 27.73 -26.21
C LEU A 70 9.96 28.26 -25.10
N GLY A 71 10.01 29.55 -24.77
CA GLY A 71 11.02 30.08 -23.82
C GLY A 71 10.52 30.18 -22.38
N GLU A 72 9.45 30.94 -22.17
CA GLU A 72 8.88 31.21 -20.84
C GLU A 72 8.10 30.03 -20.28
N ILE A 73 7.48 29.25 -21.17
CA ILE A 73 6.73 28.04 -20.78
C ILE A 73 7.69 26.97 -20.26
N ILE A 74 8.88 26.80 -20.84
CA ILE A 74 9.86 25.84 -20.32
C ILE A 74 10.31 26.23 -18.91
N CYS A 75 10.50 27.52 -18.62
CA CYS A 75 10.88 27.96 -17.28
C CYS A 75 9.75 27.77 -16.27
N MET A 76 8.51 28.13 -16.63
CA MET A 76 7.34 27.92 -15.77
C MET A 76 7.06 26.42 -15.54
N PHE A 77 7.16 25.59 -16.58
CA PHE A 77 7.03 24.14 -16.46
C PHE A 77 8.18 23.53 -15.67
N ALA A 78 9.42 24.00 -15.82
CA ALA A 78 10.54 23.52 -15.01
C ALA A 78 10.32 23.84 -13.54
N VAL A 79 9.88 25.06 -13.21
CA VAL A 79 9.52 25.43 -11.82
C VAL A 79 8.36 24.57 -11.31
N LEU A 80 7.31 24.39 -12.11
CA LEU A 80 6.16 23.57 -11.75
C LEU A 80 6.54 22.09 -11.55
N ILE A 81 7.40 21.54 -12.40
CA ILE A 81 7.95 20.19 -12.29
C ILE A 81 8.84 20.07 -11.05
N ILE A 82 9.68 21.07 -10.76
CA ILE A 82 10.52 21.08 -9.55
C ILE A 82 9.66 21.13 -8.29
N VAL A 83 8.62 21.97 -8.26
CA VAL A 83 7.68 22.07 -7.14
C VAL A 83 6.90 20.76 -6.97
N LEU A 84 6.41 20.17 -8.06
CA LEU A 84 5.77 18.86 -8.04
C LEU A 84 6.74 17.76 -7.58
N ALA A 85 7.99 17.77 -8.04
CA ALA A 85 9.00 16.80 -7.66
C ALA A 85 9.38 16.94 -6.18
N MET A 86 9.55 18.15 -5.68
CA MET A 86 9.78 18.43 -4.26
C MET A 86 8.59 17.97 -3.41
N PHE A 87 7.37 18.27 -3.84
CA PHE A 87 6.16 17.82 -3.17
C PHE A 87 6.07 16.29 -3.15
N THR A 88 6.41 15.64 -4.27
CA THR A 88 6.47 14.19 -4.40
C THR A 88 7.52 13.60 -3.44
N LEU A 89 8.75 14.13 -3.44
CA LEU A 89 9.80 13.70 -2.52
C LEU A 89 9.39 13.87 -1.05
N TRP A 90 8.69 14.96 -0.72
CA TRP A 90 8.18 15.19 0.63
C TRP A 90 7.11 14.17 1.03
N ASN A 91 6.19 13.82 0.13
CA ASN A 91 5.22 12.77 0.38
C ASN A 91 5.89 11.40 0.58
N ILE A 92 6.98 11.10 -0.15
CA ILE A 92 7.77 9.87 0.08
C ILE A 92 8.33 9.87 1.51
N ALA A 93 8.92 10.98 1.97
CA ALA A 93 9.42 11.10 3.33
C ALA A 93 8.32 10.88 4.38
N VAL A 94 7.11 11.42 4.14
CA VAL A 94 5.95 11.19 5.02
C VAL A 94 5.53 9.72 5.03
N VAL A 95 5.52 9.03 3.89
CA VAL A 95 5.23 7.58 3.85
C VAL A 95 6.21 6.81 4.74
N PHE A 96 7.51 7.10 4.64
CA PHE A 96 8.52 6.46 5.49
C PHE A 96 8.34 6.80 6.97
N LEU A 97 8.07 8.06 7.30
CA LEU A 97 7.83 8.52 8.67
C LEU A 97 6.61 7.81 9.27
N VAL A 98 5.49 7.78 8.53
CA VAL A 98 4.26 7.10 8.97
C VAL A 98 4.54 5.61 9.18
N VAL A 99 5.21 4.94 8.24
CA VAL A 99 5.56 3.53 8.40
C VAL A 99 6.47 3.32 9.60
N ALA A 100 7.43 4.21 9.88
CA ALA A 100 8.28 4.14 11.06
C ALA A 100 7.47 4.28 12.35
N VAL A 101 6.55 5.26 12.43
CA VAL A 101 5.65 5.45 13.57
C VAL A 101 4.74 4.22 13.77
N LEU A 102 4.11 3.74 12.70
CA LEU A 102 3.29 2.52 12.75
C LEU A 102 4.10 1.29 13.16
N THR A 103 5.36 1.21 12.76
CA THR A 103 6.28 0.14 13.16
C THR A 103 6.56 0.17 14.65
N LEU A 104 6.81 1.36 15.22
CA LEU A 104 7.01 1.54 16.66
C LEU A 104 5.76 1.17 17.45
N LEU A 105 4.58 1.61 17.00
CA LEU A 105 3.31 1.36 17.68
C LEU A 105 2.86 -0.11 17.59
N SER A 106 3.12 -0.79 16.47
CA SER A 106 2.70 -2.18 16.23
C SER A 106 3.74 -3.24 16.58
N GLY A 107 4.87 -2.85 17.19
CA GLY A 107 5.95 -3.78 17.53
C GLY A 107 6.61 -4.45 16.32
N GLY A 108 6.71 -3.73 15.19
CA GLY A 108 7.37 -4.24 13.98
C GLY A 108 6.45 -4.83 12.91
N ALA A 109 5.14 -4.96 13.18
CA ALA A 109 4.22 -5.59 12.23
C ALA A 109 4.07 -4.78 10.93
N ALA A 110 4.04 -3.44 11.02
CA ALA A 110 3.91 -2.55 9.86
C ALA A 110 5.06 -2.69 8.84
N MET A 111 6.28 -3.07 9.25
CA MET A 111 7.40 -3.32 8.33
C MET A 111 7.11 -4.43 7.32
N LYS A 112 6.27 -5.41 7.69
CA LYS A 112 5.86 -6.49 6.79
C LYS A 112 5.04 -5.97 5.61
N PHE A 113 4.41 -4.81 5.74
CA PHE A 113 3.62 -4.20 4.68
C PHE A 113 4.45 -3.51 3.60
N ILE A 114 5.74 -3.20 3.88
CA ILE A 114 6.65 -2.55 2.92
C ILE A 114 6.91 -3.48 1.74
N ARG A 115 7.08 -4.78 1.99
CA ARG A 115 7.37 -5.78 0.96
C ARG A 115 6.15 -6.63 0.68
N ALA A 116 5.80 -6.75 -0.59
CA ALA A 116 4.71 -7.58 -1.06
C ALA A 116 5.19 -8.46 -2.22
N VAL A 117 4.67 -9.68 -2.28
CA VAL A 117 4.78 -10.59 -3.42
C VAL A 117 3.39 -10.80 -3.97
N TYR A 118 3.24 -10.56 -5.26
CA TYR A 118 1.98 -10.66 -5.98
C TYR A 118 2.03 -11.88 -6.88
N ILE A 119 1.03 -12.74 -6.73
CA ILE A 119 0.80 -13.89 -7.60
C ILE A 119 -0.31 -13.48 -8.57
N ILE A 120 -0.05 -13.67 -9.86
CA ILE A 120 -0.88 -13.19 -10.95
C ILE A 120 -1.70 -14.32 -11.60
N ALA A 121 -1.45 -15.57 -11.23
CA ALA A 121 -2.18 -16.73 -11.74
C ALA A 121 -3.70 -16.63 -11.42
N PRO A 122 -4.62 -16.79 -12.39
CA PRO A 122 -6.06 -16.68 -12.14
C PRO A 122 -6.54 -17.69 -11.11
N LEU A 123 -7.34 -17.26 -10.13
CA LEU A 123 -7.93 -18.14 -9.11
C LEU A 123 -8.77 -19.29 -9.68
N SER A 124 -9.31 -19.16 -10.90
CA SER A 124 -10.03 -20.22 -11.60
C SER A 124 -9.16 -21.40 -12.00
N ASN A 125 -7.85 -21.18 -12.14
CA ASN A 125 -6.90 -22.16 -12.64
C ASN A 125 -6.12 -22.84 -11.50
N LEU A 126 -6.38 -22.44 -10.25
CA LEU A 126 -5.69 -22.93 -9.07
C LEU A 126 -6.61 -23.86 -8.27
N ASP A 127 -6.07 -24.98 -7.79
CA ASP A 127 -6.80 -25.84 -6.87
C ASP A 127 -6.98 -25.14 -5.52
N LYS A 128 -8.23 -25.08 -5.05
CA LYS A 128 -8.62 -24.42 -3.81
C LYS A 128 -7.93 -25.05 -2.58
N SER A 129 -7.77 -26.37 -2.58
CA SER A 129 -7.10 -27.10 -1.48
C SER A 129 -5.62 -26.70 -1.37
N GLN A 130 -4.94 -26.61 -2.51
CA GLN A 130 -3.54 -26.19 -2.59
C GLN A 130 -3.34 -24.72 -2.18
N VAL A 131 -4.29 -23.85 -2.53
CA VAL A 131 -4.26 -22.45 -2.09
C VAL A 131 -4.44 -22.34 -0.58
N ASP A 132 -5.32 -23.15 0.02
CA ASP A 132 -5.51 -23.19 1.48
C ASP A 132 -4.24 -23.67 2.21
N GLU A 133 -3.57 -24.70 1.68
CA GLU A 133 -2.29 -25.18 2.21
C GLU A 133 -1.18 -24.12 2.11
N PHE A 134 -1.08 -23.44 0.96
CA PHE A 134 -0.16 -22.32 0.78
C PHE A 134 -0.43 -21.20 1.78
N VAL A 135 -1.69 -20.80 1.95
CA VAL A 135 -2.07 -19.75 2.90
C VAL A 135 -1.69 -20.15 4.32
N ALA A 136 -1.94 -21.41 4.72
CA ALA A 136 -1.56 -21.93 6.02
C ALA A 136 -0.03 -21.87 6.23
N GLU A 137 0.76 -22.28 5.24
CA GLU A 137 2.22 -22.19 5.30
C GLU A 137 2.66 -20.74 5.48
N GLN A 138 2.20 -19.82 4.62
CA GLN A 138 2.61 -18.41 4.69
C GLN A 138 2.23 -17.76 6.03
N VAL A 139 1.05 -18.08 6.57
CA VAL A 139 0.59 -17.55 7.87
C VAL A 139 1.42 -18.11 9.03
N SER A 140 1.80 -19.38 8.97
CA SER A 140 2.66 -20.02 9.97
C SER A 140 4.04 -19.34 10.04
N LEU A 141 4.56 -18.89 8.90
CA LEU A 141 5.77 -18.08 8.77
C LEU A 141 5.60 -16.62 9.21
N GLY A 142 4.44 -16.25 9.75
CA GLY A 142 4.20 -14.90 10.25
C GLY A 142 3.84 -13.88 9.17
N ARG A 143 3.53 -14.30 7.94
CA ARG A 143 3.20 -13.41 6.82
C ARG A 143 1.70 -13.09 6.81
N PHE A 144 1.33 -12.07 6.05
CA PHE A 144 -0.07 -11.71 5.79
C PHE A 144 -0.42 -12.09 4.36
N VAL A 145 -1.55 -12.75 4.15
CA VAL A 145 -1.98 -13.22 2.83
C VAL A 145 -3.37 -12.69 2.53
N ARG A 146 -3.52 -12.05 1.38
CA ARG A 146 -4.79 -11.57 0.83
C ARG A 146 -5.08 -12.31 -0.46
N ILE A 147 -6.33 -12.71 -0.62
CA ILE A 147 -6.83 -13.33 -1.84
C ILE A 147 -7.86 -12.38 -2.46
N GLU A 148 -7.69 -12.05 -3.73
CA GLU A 148 -8.54 -11.12 -4.49
C GLU A 148 -9.43 -11.90 -5.47
N GLY A 149 -10.73 -12.07 -5.16
CA GLY A 149 -11.67 -12.83 -5.97
C GLY A 149 -12.81 -13.42 -5.14
N SER A 150 -13.62 -14.33 -5.72
CA SER A 150 -14.70 -15.02 -5.00
C SER A 150 -14.12 -15.99 -3.96
N SER A 151 -13.75 -15.44 -2.82
CA SER A 151 -13.27 -16.19 -1.65
C SER A 151 -14.37 -17.04 -1.00
N LYS A 152 -15.63 -16.90 -1.44
CA LYS A 152 -16.80 -17.58 -0.87
C LYS A 152 -16.69 -19.11 -0.90
N ASP A 153 -15.93 -19.66 -1.84
CA ASP A 153 -15.77 -21.12 -1.98
C ASP A 153 -14.51 -21.67 -1.31
N MET A 154 -13.69 -20.83 -0.67
CA MET A 154 -12.49 -21.25 0.06
C MET A 154 -12.82 -21.60 1.51
N ASN A 155 -11.91 -22.32 2.17
CA ASN A 155 -12.04 -22.63 3.58
C ASN A 155 -12.27 -21.36 4.43
N ILE A 156 -13.16 -21.46 5.43
CA ILE A 156 -13.53 -20.40 6.38
C ILE A 156 -12.28 -19.78 7.02
N LEU A 157 -11.25 -20.59 7.27
CA LEU A 157 -10.01 -20.12 7.85
C LEU A 157 -9.22 -19.20 6.90
N THR A 158 -9.09 -19.60 5.64
CA THR A 158 -8.44 -18.80 4.57
C THR A 158 -9.18 -17.49 4.36
N GLN A 159 -10.51 -17.50 4.38
CA GLN A 159 -11.33 -16.28 4.34
C GLN A 159 -11.02 -15.34 5.52
N LYS A 160 -10.93 -15.87 6.75
CA LYS A 160 -10.61 -15.08 7.95
C LYS A 160 -9.20 -14.50 7.90
N ILE A 161 -8.23 -15.25 7.38
CA ILE A 161 -6.85 -14.78 7.18
C ILE A 161 -6.80 -13.65 6.14
N SER A 162 -7.51 -13.82 5.02
CA SER A 162 -7.62 -12.79 3.99
C SER A 162 -8.29 -11.52 4.52
N ALA A 163 -9.38 -11.68 5.30
CA ALA A 163 -10.06 -10.56 5.95
C ALA A 163 -9.17 -9.85 6.98
N ALA A 164 -8.43 -10.59 7.81
CA ALA A 164 -7.48 -10.00 8.76
C ALA A 164 -6.38 -9.19 8.04
N THR A 165 -5.86 -9.72 6.93
CA THR A 165 -4.88 -9.03 6.08
C THR A 165 -5.48 -7.78 5.42
N LEU A 166 -6.75 -7.84 5.01
CA LEU A 166 -7.47 -6.68 4.48
C LEU A 166 -7.60 -5.58 5.54
N THR A 167 -8.05 -5.91 6.74
CA THR A 167 -8.18 -4.93 7.85
C THR A 167 -6.83 -4.31 8.20
N PHE A 168 -5.77 -5.13 8.30
CA PHE A 168 -4.40 -4.66 8.52
C PHE A 168 -3.96 -3.66 7.43
N ARG A 169 -4.13 -4.02 6.16
CA ARG A 169 -3.81 -3.15 5.02
C ARG A 169 -4.61 -1.86 5.03
N THR A 170 -5.91 -1.94 5.30
CA THR A 170 -6.80 -0.78 5.32
C THR A 170 -6.41 0.19 6.44
N GLY A 171 -6.04 -0.30 7.62
CA GLY A 171 -5.54 0.54 8.70
C GLY A 171 -4.30 1.35 8.30
N ILE A 172 -3.31 0.70 7.67
CA ILE A 172 -2.10 1.38 7.18
C ILE A 172 -2.45 2.39 6.07
N GLN A 173 -3.28 2.01 5.11
CA GLN A 173 -3.69 2.91 4.02
C GLN A 173 -4.45 4.11 4.55
N PHE A 174 -5.34 3.92 5.53
CA PHE A 174 -6.08 4.99 6.18
C PHE A 174 -5.14 5.95 6.91
N ALA A 175 -4.21 5.43 7.72
CA ALA A 175 -3.22 6.24 8.42
C ALA A 175 -2.36 7.06 7.43
N LEU A 176 -1.95 6.47 6.30
CA LEU A 176 -1.22 7.17 5.25
C LEU A 176 -2.05 8.27 4.58
N VAL A 177 -3.34 8.01 4.29
CA VAL A 177 -4.23 9.02 3.71
C VAL A 177 -4.43 10.18 4.69
N VAL A 178 -4.71 9.89 5.96
CA VAL A 178 -4.88 10.92 7.00
C VAL A 178 -3.61 11.77 7.13
N ALA A 179 -2.43 11.14 7.16
CA ALA A 179 -1.16 11.84 7.23
C ALA A 179 -0.86 12.68 5.98
N SER A 180 -1.22 12.18 4.79
CA SER A 180 -1.03 12.92 3.53
C SER A 180 -1.95 14.13 3.45
N VAL A 181 -3.22 13.98 3.84
CA VAL A 181 -4.17 15.10 3.91
C VAL A 181 -3.73 16.12 4.97
N PHE A 182 -3.27 15.65 6.13
CA PHE A 182 -2.72 16.52 7.16
C PHE A 182 -1.54 17.34 6.65
N LEU A 183 -0.61 16.72 5.92
CA LEU A 183 0.51 17.42 5.30
C LEU A 183 0.04 18.51 4.34
N VAL A 184 -0.91 18.19 3.44
CA VAL A 184 -1.46 19.15 2.49
C VAL A 184 -2.04 20.36 3.23
N ILE A 185 -2.82 20.12 4.29
CA ILE A 185 -3.37 21.17 5.14
C ILE A 185 -2.25 21.96 5.82
N GLN A 186 -1.20 21.30 6.30
CA GLN A 186 -0.08 21.96 6.96
C GLN A 186 0.67 22.90 6.01
N VAL A 187 0.87 22.49 4.75
CA VAL A 187 1.50 23.31 3.71
C VAL A 187 0.62 24.51 3.36
N ILE A 188 -0.70 24.29 3.15
CA ILE A 188 -1.64 25.39 2.86
C ILE A 188 -1.66 26.38 4.02
N TYR A 189 -1.73 25.89 5.26
CA TYR A 189 -1.72 26.72 6.46
C TYR A 189 -0.43 27.52 6.58
N PHE A 190 0.73 26.88 6.35
CA PHE A 190 2.03 27.56 6.36
C PHE A 190 2.09 28.69 5.32
N LEU A 191 1.58 28.45 4.11
CA LEU A 191 1.56 29.47 3.05
C LEU A 191 0.65 30.66 3.39
N MET A 192 -0.47 30.42 4.08
CA MET A 192 -1.42 31.48 4.44
C MET A 192 -1.00 32.27 5.68
N MET A 193 -0.46 31.58 6.69
CA MET A 193 -0.22 32.14 8.02
C MET A 193 1.27 32.33 8.34
N ASN A 194 2.16 31.94 7.43
CA ASN A 194 3.63 32.01 7.54
C ASN A 194 4.23 31.38 8.82
N HIS A 195 3.55 30.37 9.36
CA HIS A 195 4.03 29.54 10.47
C HIS A 195 3.37 28.16 10.44
N TRP A 196 3.98 27.20 11.12
CA TRP A 196 3.48 25.82 11.15
C TRP A 196 2.34 25.65 12.16
N LEU A 197 1.37 24.80 11.81
CA LEU A 197 0.37 24.24 12.72
C LEU A 197 1.07 23.55 13.89
N SER A 198 1.14 24.23 15.03
CA SER A 198 1.91 23.81 16.20
C SER A 198 1.10 23.86 17.49
N GLY A 199 -0.01 24.60 17.51
CA GLY A 199 -0.80 24.87 18.70
C GLY A 199 -0.17 25.89 19.64
N LEU A 200 0.93 26.55 19.24
CA LEU A 200 1.71 27.44 20.08
C LEU A 200 1.44 28.92 19.82
N ASN A 201 0.78 29.28 18.71
CA ASN A 201 0.48 30.66 18.39
C ASN A 201 -0.77 31.13 19.17
N PRO A 202 -0.67 32.16 20.03
CA PRO A 202 -1.79 32.61 20.86
C PRO A 202 -3.00 33.12 20.05
N ALA A 203 -2.80 33.60 18.81
CA ALA A 203 -3.90 34.13 17.99
C ALA A 203 -4.77 33.03 17.37
N THR A 204 -4.19 31.87 17.06
CA THR A 204 -4.84 30.76 16.34
C THR A 204 -4.89 29.46 17.15
N GLN A 205 -4.45 29.51 18.41
CA GLN A 205 -4.25 28.38 19.31
C GLN A 205 -5.41 27.38 19.30
N THR A 206 -6.64 27.87 19.51
CA THR A 206 -7.82 27.00 19.62
C THR A 206 -8.07 26.21 18.34
N LEU A 207 -7.92 26.83 17.18
CA LEU A 207 -8.12 26.18 15.89
C LEU A 207 -7.01 25.18 15.60
N GLU A 208 -5.74 25.56 15.86
CA GLU A 208 -4.60 24.67 15.64
C GLU A 208 -4.69 23.41 16.51
N ILE A 209 -5.02 23.56 17.80
CA ILE A 209 -5.18 22.43 18.72
C ILE A 209 -6.31 21.51 18.25
N GLN A 210 -7.45 22.07 17.81
CA GLN A 210 -8.56 21.28 17.29
C GLN A 210 -8.16 20.48 16.05
N VAL A 211 -7.50 21.10 15.08
CA VAL A 211 -7.03 20.44 13.86
C VAL A 211 -6.05 19.32 14.21
N LEU A 212 -5.04 19.61 15.04
CA LEU A 212 -4.06 18.60 15.49
C LEU A 212 -4.74 17.44 16.22
N THR A 213 -5.72 17.72 17.08
CA THR A 213 -6.44 16.70 17.83
C THR A 213 -7.27 15.81 16.91
N TYR A 214 -8.05 16.37 15.98
CA TYR A 214 -8.87 15.57 15.06
C TYR A 214 -8.02 14.70 14.14
N PHE A 215 -6.94 15.25 13.57
CA PHE A 215 -6.03 14.47 12.74
C PHE A 215 -5.28 13.40 13.55
N GLY A 216 -4.89 13.71 14.79
CA GLY A 216 -4.31 12.74 15.71
C GLY A 216 -5.25 11.58 16.03
N LEU A 217 -6.52 11.87 16.33
CA LEU A 217 -7.54 10.85 16.61
C LEU A 217 -7.86 9.99 15.38
N LEU A 218 -7.96 10.60 14.19
CA LEU A 218 -8.15 9.86 12.95
C LEU A 218 -6.93 8.97 12.65
N PHE A 219 -5.71 9.49 12.84
CA PHE A 219 -4.52 8.68 12.66
C PHE A 219 -4.50 7.49 13.61
N LEU A 220 -4.80 7.73 14.90
CA LEU A 220 -4.91 6.69 15.92
C LEU A 220 -5.96 5.63 15.55
N PHE A 221 -7.11 6.03 15.00
CA PHE A 221 -8.11 5.09 14.51
C PHE A 221 -7.54 4.16 13.42
N GLY A 222 -6.71 4.68 12.52
CA GLY A 222 -5.97 3.87 11.54
C GLY A 222 -5.02 2.86 12.19
N VAL A 223 -4.32 3.26 13.26
CA VAL A 223 -3.45 2.36 14.06
C VAL A 223 -4.28 1.25 14.70
N ILE A 224 -5.40 1.57 15.33
CA ILE A 224 -6.28 0.59 15.97
C ILE A 224 -6.79 -0.43 14.94
N LEU A 225 -7.23 0.01 13.76
CA LEU A 225 -7.66 -0.89 12.69
C LEU A 225 -6.53 -1.84 12.26
N MET A 226 -5.31 -1.31 12.11
CA MET A 226 -4.13 -2.11 11.78
C MET A 226 -3.90 -3.19 12.85
N ASP A 227 -3.89 -2.81 14.13
CA ASP A 227 -3.64 -3.72 15.25
C ASP A 227 -4.73 -4.79 15.40
N VAL A 228 -6.00 -4.43 15.14
CA VAL A 228 -7.10 -5.41 15.04
C VAL A 228 -6.80 -6.45 13.96
N GLY A 229 -6.29 -6.02 12.80
CA GLY A 229 -5.85 -6.94 11.73
C GLY A 229 -4.72 -7.88 12.18
N VAL A 230 -3.72 -7.36 12.89
CA VAL A 230 -2.62 -8.16 13.49
C VAL A 230 -3.16 -9.20 14.46
N PHE A 231 -4.06 -8.78 15.36
CA PHE A 231 -4.66 -9.64 16.37
C PHE A 231 -5.52 -10.75 15.75
N MET A 232 -6.39 -10.41 14.79
CA MET A 232 -7.21 -11.38 14.06
C MET A 232 -6.36 -12.42 13.33
N ARG A 233 -5.26 -11.99 12.70
CA ARG A 233 -4.30 -12.89 12.05
C ARG A 233 -3.64 -13.82 13.06
N SER A 234 -3.16 -13.28 14.19
CA SER A 234 -2.52 -14.06 15.26
C SER A 234 -3.47 -15.14 15.81
N ARG A 235 -4.74 -14.78 16.06
CA ARG A 235 -5.76 -15.73 16.53
C ARG A 235 -6.05 -16.83 15.49
N SER A 236 -6.08 -16.49 14.21
CA SER A 236 -6.30 -17.46 13.12
C SER A 236 -5.09 -18.38 12.94
N ALA A 237 -3.87 -17.86 13.07
CA ALA A 237 -2.63 -18.64 13.00
C ALA A 237 -2.52 -19.65 14.16
N LYS A 238 -2.99 -19.32 15.36
CA LYS A 238 -3.01 -20.27 16.49
C LYS A 238 -3.94 -21.46 16.23
N ARG A 239 -5.01 -21.27 15.46
CA ARG A 239 -5.96 -22.35 15.09
C ARG A 239 -5.44 -23.28 14.01
N LEU A 240 -4.35 -22.91 13.32
CA LEU A 240 -3.65 -23.76 12.34
C LEU A 240 -2.62 -24.69 12.95
N LYS A 241 -2.16 -24.40 14.17
CA LYS A 241 -1.17 -25.19 14.89
C LYS A 241 -1.80 -26.24 15.81
N VAL A 242 -3.13 -26.34 15.81
CA VAL A 242 -3.94 -27.37 16.45
C VAL A 242 -4.42 -28.29 15.34
#